data_AF-A0A3B0U6I1-F1
#
_entry.id   AF-A0A3B0U6I1-F1
#
_cell.length_a   1.000
_cell.length_b   1.000
_cell.length_c   1.000
_cell.angle_alpha   90.00
_cell.angle_beta   90.00
_cell.angle_gamma   90.00
#
_symmetry.space_group_name_H-M   'P 1'
#
loop_
_entity.id
_entity.type
_entity.pdbx_description
1 polymer ?
#
loop_
_entity_poly.entity_id
_entity_poly.type
_entity_poly.pdbx_seq_one_letter_code
_entity_poly.pdbx_strand_id
1 'polypeptide(L)'
;MCKNWIKNELLRGRSIEKFKDDYPSQDKFNTKCNSYVVKVSLAVFFLEILGWLIGSFFLVETDVLQIIELIFVSLMVLWVALLISVSKRRGVPAICSKCQNIMCCYQYTDEVRRHDLNGIVYLCHNCNIKFIDARPSACVIC
;
A
#
# COMPACT_ATOMS: atom_id res chain seq x y z
N MET A 1 -2.69 -3.61 -24.69
CA MET A 1 -3.62 -3.68 -23.55
C MET A 1 -3.10 -4.75 -22.59
N CYS A 2 -2.80 -4.42 -21.33
CA CYS A 2 -2.27 -5.38 -20.36
C CYS A 2 -3.43 -6.27 -19.86
N LYS A 3 -3.47 -7.55 -20.26
CA LYS A 3 -4.53 -8.47 -19.81
C LYS A 3 -4.35 -8.91 -18.34
N ASN A 4 -3.09 -9.04 -17.92
CA ASN A 4 -2.66 -9.18 -16.53
C ASN A 4 -1.71 -8.03 -16.25
N TRP A 5 -2.08 -7.14 -15.33
CA TRP A 5 -1.23 -6.04 -14.90
C TRP A 5 -0.04 -6.54 -14.08
N ILE A 6 -0.13 -7.75 -13.53
CA ILE A 6 0.90 -8.43 -12.76
C ILE A 6 1.85 -9.23 -13.67
N LYS A 7 3.13 -8.89 -13.63
CA LYS A 7 4.19 -9.67 -14.30
C LYS A 7 5.37 -9.86 -13.35
N ASN A 8 5.66 -11.13 -13.04
CA ASN A 8 6.82 -11.54 -12.26
C ASN A 8 8.15 -11.44 -13.05
N GLU A 9 8.20 -10.63 -14.10
CA GLU A 9 9.40 -10.43 -14.92
C GLU A 9 10.27 -9.34 -14.27
N LEU A 10 11.54 -9.66 -14.07
CA LEU A 10 12.56 -8.71 -13.64
C LEU A 10 12.98 -7.86 -14.85
N LEU A 11 12.74 -6.55 -14.79
CA LEU A 11 13.19 -5.63 -15.84
C LEU A 11 14.50 -4.94 -15.45
N ARG A 12 15.50 -5.04 -16.34
CA ARG A 12 16.78 -4.32 -16.22
C ARG A 12 16.64 -2.85 -16.65
N GLY A 13 17.36 -1.94 -15.98
CA GLY A 13 17.32 -0.48 -16.24
C GLY A 13 17.40 -0.04 -17.70
N ARG A 14 18.30 -0.61 -18.51
CA ARG A 14 18.43 -0.24 -19.93
C ARG A 14 17.17 -0.48 -20.77
N SER A 15 16.33 -1.45 -20.39
CA SER A 15 15.07 -1.70 -21.10
C SER A 15 14.00 -0.65 -20.80
N ILE A 16 14.14 0.03 -19.66
CA ILE A 16 13.17 0.98 -19.11
C ILE A 16 13.50 2.42 -19.53
N GLU A 17 14.75 2.73 -19.89
CA GLU A 17 15.17 4.06 -20.38
C GLU A 17 14.41 4.54 -21.63
N LYS A 18 13.83 3.62 -22.40
CA LYS A 18 13.04 3.93 -23.60
C LYS A 18 11.69 4.58 -23.30
N PHE A 19 11.21 4.50 -22.06
CA PHE A 19 9.92 5.05 -21.64
C PHE A 19 10.12 6.42 -20.98
N LYS A 20 9.22 7.36 -21.25
CA LYS A 20 9.23 8.70 -20.62
C LYS A 20 8.61 8.66 -19.22
N ASP A 21 9.11 9.46 -18.29
CA ASP A 21 8.56 9.52 -16.94
C ASP A 21 7.17 10.16 -16.90
N ASP A 22 6.29 9.62 -16.06
CA ASP A 22 4.89 10.04 -15.87
C ASP A 22 4.61 10.41 -14.41
N TYR A 23 5.15 11.56 -13.99
CA TYR A 23 4.96 12.11 -12.64
C TYR A 23 3.47 12.24 -12.23
N PRO A 24 2.54 12.68 -13.10
CA PRO A 24 1.12 12.77 -12.73
C PRO A 24 0.50 11.43 -12.32
N SER A 25 0.90 10.32 -12.95
CA SER A 25 0.42 8.98 -12.55
C SER A 25 1.02 8.54 -11.24
N GLN A 26 2.29 8.86 -11.01
CA GLN A 26 2.98 8.60 -9.74
C GLN A 26 2.30 9.33 -8.58
N ASP A 27 1.99 10.62 -8.74
CA ASP A 27 1.34 11.42 -7.69
C ASP A 27 -0.07 10.90 -7.37
N LYS A 28 -0.85 10.55 -8.40
CA LYS A 28 -2.18 9.95 -8.23
C LYS A 28 -2.10 8.59 -7.53
N PHE A 29 -1.11 7.79 -7.89
CA PHE A 29 -0.86 6.49 -7.26
C PHE A 29 -0.53 6.66 -5.78
N ASN A 30 0.44 7.52 -5.45
CA ASN A 30 0.85 7.81 -4.08
C ASN A 30 -0.29 8.37 -3.24
N THR A 31 -1.09 9.27 -3.79
CA THR A 31 -2.26 9.85 -3.11
C THR A 31 -3.30 8.78 -2.79
N LYS A 32 -3.58 7.87 -3.72
CA LYS A 32 -4.52 6.75 -3.49
C LYS A 32 -3.99 5.78 -2.44
N CYS A 33 -2.70 5.44 -2.49
CA CYS A 33 -2.05 4.61 -1.48
C CYS A 33 -2.14 5.25 -0.08
N ASN A 34 -1.79 6.53 0.05
CA ASN A 34 -1.88 7.24 1.32
C ASN A 34 -3.33 7.34 1.82
N SER A 35 -4.29 7.63 0.94
CA SER A 35 -5.71 7.66 1.31
C SER A 35 -6.19 6.30 1.82
N TYR A 36 -5.73 5.21 1.22
CA TYR A 36 -6.05 3.87 1.68
C TYR A 36 -5.51 3.62 3.09
N VAL A 37 -4.23 3.92 3.33
CA VAL A 37 -3.60 3.77 4.66
C VAL A 37 -4.37 4.58 5.69
N VAL A 38 -4.68 5.85 5.41
CA VAL A 38 -5.44 6.73 6.31
C VAL A 38 -6.83 6.16 6.62
N LYS A 39 -7.57 5.70 5.60
CA LYS A 39 -8.91 5.12 5.81
C LYS A 39 -8.88 3.88 6.70
N VAL A 40 -7.87 3.03 6.52
CA VAL A 40 -7.69 1.85 7.35
C VAL A 40 -7.38 2.28 8.77
N SER A 41 -6.37 3.13 8.99
CA SER A 41 -6.03 3.63 10.33
C SER A 41 -7.22 4.29 11.04
N LEU A 42 -8.03 5.06 10.30
CA LEU A 42 -9.23 5.68 10.84
C LEU A 42 -10.28 4.65 11.27
N ALA A 43 -10.52 3.60 10.48
CA ALA A 43 -11.46 2.53 10.83
C ALA A 43 -11.05 1.80 12.11
N VAL A 44 -9.75 1.62 12.31
CA VAL A 44 -9.18 0.99 13.51
C VAL A 44 -9.40 1.86 14.74
N PHE A 45 -9.10 3.15 14.60
CA PHE A 45 -9.35 4.13 15.66
C PHE A 45 -10.83 4.17 16.09
N PHE A 46 -11.76 4.07 15.13
CA PHE A 46 -13.19 3.98 15.45
C PHE A 46 -13.58 2.70 16.19
N LEU A 47 -12.97 1.56 15.85
CA LEU A 47 -13.21 0.29 16.54
C LEU A 47 -12.70 0.34 18.00
N GLU A 48 -11.58 1.00 18.25
CA GLU A 48 -11.08 1.25 19.61
C GLU A 48 -12.07 2.08 20.42
N ILE A 49 -12.52 3.21 19.89
CA ILE A 49 -13.50 4.08 20.57
C ILE A 49 -14.78 3.31 20.88
N LEU A 50 -15.29 2.53 19.93
CA LEU A 50 -16.50 1.73 20.12
C LEU A 50 -16.29 0.66 21.22
N GLY A 51 -15.13 0.02 21.25
CA GLY A 51 -14.76 -0.94 22.30
C GLY A 51 -14.75 -0.31 23.68
N TRP A 52 -14.15 0.88 23.82
CA TRP A 52 -14.16 1.64 25.07
C TRP A 52 -15.57 2.03 25.51
N LEU A 53 -16.42 2.49 24.58
CA LEU A 53 -17.80 2.85 24.89
C LEU A 53 -18.63 1.64 25.35
N ILE A 54 -18.48 0.50 24.69
CA ILE A 54 -19.16 -0.74 25.09
C ILE A 54 -18.69 -1.19 26.48
N GLY A 55 -17.38 -1.22 26.74
CA GLY A 55 -16.84 -1.58 28.05
C GLY A 55 -17.36 -0.67 29.16
N SER A 56 -17.39 0.65 28.91
CA SER A 56 -17.93 1.63 29.86
C SER A 56 -19.42 1.44 30.19
N PHE A 57 -20.21 0.83 29.31
CA PHE A 57 -21.64 0.59 29.52
C PHE A 57 -21.92 -0.67 30.37
N PHE A 58 -21.04 -1.67 30.33
CA PHE A 58 -21.17 -2.92 31.09
C PHE A 58 -20.49 -2.87 32.48
N LEU A 59 -19.80 -1.77 32.82
CA LEU A 59 -19.03 -1.61 34.05
C LEU A 59 -19.88 -1.11 35.22
N VAL A 60 -20.59 -2.04 35.87
CA VAL A 60 -20.98 -1.91 37.28
C VAL A 60 -20.01 -2.80 38.06
N GLU A 61 -19.01 -2.17 38.69
CA GLU A 61 -18.14 -2.72 39.75
C GLU A 61 -17.27 -3.95 39.39
N THR A 62 -16.02 -3.74 38.95
CA THR A 62 -14.87 -4.66 39.24
C THR A 62 -13.56 -4.13 38.62
N ASP A 63 -12.55 -3.83 39.45
CA ASP A 63 -11.22 -3.38 39.02
C ASP A 63 -10.50 -4.39 38.11
N VAL A 64 -10.79 -5.68 38.29
CA VAL A 64 -10.21 -6.77 37.48
C VAL A 64 -10.74 -6.75 36.04
N LEU A 65 -12.01 -6.35 35.84
CA LEU A 65 -12.62 -6.30 34.51
C LEU A 65 -11.98 -5.17 33.66
N GLN A 66 -11.65 -4.05 34.29
CA GLN A 66 -10.97 -2.92 33.62
C GLN A 66 -9.56 -3.29 33.13
N ILE A 67 -8.80 -4.07 33.91
CA ILE A 67 -7.46 -4.53 33.51
C ILE A 67 -7.57 -5.50 32.32
N ILE A 68 -8.54 -6.41 32.34
CA ILE A 68 -8.78 -7.37 31.26
C ILE A 68 -9.20 -6.65 29.97
N GLU A 69 -10.09 -5.66 30.05
CA GLU A 69 -10.48 -4.85 28.89
C GLU A 69 -9.32 -4.06 28.31
N LEU A 70 -8.50 -3.41 29.14
CA LEU A 70 -7.34 -2.66 28.68
C LEU A 70 -6.35 -3.56 27.94
N ILE A 71 -6.10 -4.77 28.46
CA ILE A 71 -5.25 -5.77 27.80
C ILE A 71 -5.87 -6.20 26.46
N PHE A 72 -7.17 -6.49 26.43
CA PHE A 72 -7.86 -6.92 25.21
C PHE A 72 -7.83 -5.85 24.11
N VAL A 73 -8.10 -4.59 24.46
CA VAL A 73 -8.01 -3.46 23.52
C VAL A 73 -6.58 -3.31 23.01
N SER A 74 -5.58 -3.35 23.90
CA SER A 74 -4.16 -3.23 23.53
C SER A 74 -3.71 -4.34 22.58
N LEU A 75 -4.16 -5.57 22.82
CA LEU A 75 -3.89 -6.72 21.93
C LEU A 75 -4.60 -6.57 20.58
N MET A 76 -5.82 -6.02 20.55
CA MET A 76 -6.53 -5.71 19.30
C MET A 76 -5.79 -4.64 18.50
N VAL A 77 -5.32 -3.56 19.14
CA VAL A 77 -4.49 -2.53 18.47
C VAL A 77 -3.25 -3.15 17.86
N LEU A 78 -2.54 -3.98 18.63
CA LEU A 78 -1.32 -4.65 18.18
C LEU A 78 -1.61 -5.61 17.01
N TRP A 79 -2.68 -6.41 17.09
CA TRP A 79 -3.11 -7.30 16.02
C TRP A 79 -3.46 -6.56 14.75
N VAL A 80 -4.11 -5.41 14.88
CA VAL A 80 -4.51 -4.61 13.73
C VAL A 80 -3.31 -3.89 13.12
N ALA A 81 -2.37 -3.38 13.93
CA ALA A 81 -1.10 -2.85 13.44
C ALA A 81 -0.29 -3.94 12.72
N LEU A 82 -0.29 -5.16 13.24
CA LEU A 82 0.28 -6.34 12.59
C LEU A 82 -0.46 -6.69 11.29
N LEU A 83 -1.78 -6.64 11.26
CA LEU A 83 -2.54 -6.87 10.04
C LEU A 83 -2.26 -5.79 8.99
N ILE A 84 -2.10 -4.52 9.39
CA ILE A 84 -1.70 -3.43 8.48
C ILE A 84 -0.30 -3.67 7.93
N SER A 85 0.66 -4.14 8.75
CA SER A 85 2.04 -4.38 8.32
C SER A 85 2.22 -5.67 7.51
N VAL A 86 1.49 -6.74 7.85
CA VAL A 86 1.56 -8.06 7.20
C VAL A 86 0.68 -8.14 5.97
N SER A 87 -0.40 -7.37 5.91
CA SER A 87 -1.21 -7.31 4.70
C SER A 87 -0.44 -6.58 3.60
N LYS A 88 0.33 -7.34 2.82
CA LYS A 88 0.54 -7.05 1.40
C LYS A 88 -0.85 -6.98 0.78
N ARG A 89 -1.47 -5.81 0.75
CA ARG A 89 -2.86 -5.65 0.30
C ARG A 89 -2.91 -5.54 -1.22
N ARG A 90 -3.90 -6.25 -1.80
CA ARG A 90 -4.22 -6.26 -3.24
C ARG A 90 -4.40 -4.82 -3.74
N GLY A 91 -3.47 -4.44 -4.60
CA GLY A 91 -2.96 -3.09 -4.73
C GLY A 91 -3.86 -2.13 -5.51
N VAL A 92 -3.65 -0.84 -5.23
CA VAL A 92 -4.15 0.26 -6.06
C VAL A 92 -3.59 0.06 -7.48
N PRO A 93 -4.42 -0.07 -8.52
CA PRO A 93 -3.89 -0.17 -9.88
C PRO A 93 -3.26 1.16 -10.29
N ALA A 94 -2.04 1.11 -10.82
CA ALA A 94 -1.44 2.25 -11.48
C ALA A 94 -2.17 2.53 -12.80
N ILE A 95 -2.62 3.77 -12.99
CA ILE A 95 -3.39 4.18 -14.16
C ILE A 95 -2.58 5.22 -14.92
N CYS A 96 -2.40 5.00 -16.22
CA CYS A 96 -1.71 5.91 -17.11
C CYS A 96 -2.46 7.25 -17.23
N SER A 97 -1.76 8.37 -17.03
CA SER A 97 -2.33 9.72 -17.08
C SER A 97 -2.89 10.07 -18.46
N LYS A 98 -2.29 9.52 -19.53
CA LYS A 98 -2.64 9.83 -20.93
C LYS A 98 -3.80 9.01 -21.45
N CYS A 99 -3.76 7.69 -21.30
CA CYS A 99 -4.76 6.78 -21.89
C CYS A 99 -5.72 6.16 -20.88
N GLN A 100 -5.57 6.45 -19.58
CA GLN A 100 -6.39 5.91 -18.49
C GLN A 100 -6.41 4.37 -18.40
N ASN A 101 -5.51 3.69 -19.13
CA ASN A 101 -5.34 2.24 -19.04
C ASN A 101 -4.48 1.88 -17.83
N ILE A 102 -4.76 0.69 -17.27
CA ILE A 102 -3.94 0.10 -16.21
C ILE A 102 -2.52 -0.15 -16.74
N MET A 103 -1.54 0.30 -15.98
CA MET A 103 -0.11 0.10 -16.26
C MET A 103 0.31 -1.29 -15.79
N CYS A 104 1.19 -1.94 -16.55
CA CYS A 104 1.76 -3.23 -16.15
C CYS A 104 2.85 -2.97 -15.09
N CYS A 105 2.83 -3.69 -13.98
CA CYS A 105 3.85 -3.63 -12.94
C CYS A 105 4.91 -4.72 -13.14
N TYR A 106 6.15 -4.34 -12.84
CA TYR A 106 7.32 -5.19 -12.98
C TYR A 106 8.28 -4.94 -11.82
N GLN A 107 8.99 -5.98 -11.40
CA GLN A 107 10.09 -5.79 -10.46
C GLN A 107 11.27 -5.13 -11.17
N TYR A 108 11.85 -4.13 -10.52
CA TYR A 108 12.93 -3.32 -11.03
C TYR A 108 14.15 -3.45 -10.14
N THR A 109 15.31 -3.68 -10.77
CA THR A 109 16.62 -3.64 -10.13
C THR A 109 17.55 -2.79 -10.98
N ASP A 110 18.10 -1.73 -10.38
CA ASP A 110 19.09 -0.87 -11.04
C ASP A 110 20.51 -1.38 -10.77
N GLU A 111 21.04 -2.22 -11.67
CA GLU A 111 22.44 -2.70 -11.57
C GLU A 111 23.48 -1.60 -11.91
N VAL A 112 23.05 -0.42 -12.37
CA VAL A 112 23.95 0.62 -12.92
C VAL A 112 24.31 1.69 -11.88
N ARG A 113 23.46 1.92 -10.87
CA ARG A 113 23.74 2.87 -9.79
C ARG A 113 24.31 2.14 -8.57
N ARG A 114 25.35 2.71 -7.95
CA ARG A 114 26.06 2.17 -6.75
C ARG A 114 25.18 1.91 -5.52
N HIS A 115 23.89 2.17 -5.61
CA HIS A 115 22.89 1.82 -4.62
C HIS A 115 21.88 0.90 -5.29
N ASP A 116 21.82 -0.36 -4.86
CA ASP A 116 20.86 -1.37 -5.30
C ASP A 116 19.43 -0.89 -5.03
N LEU A 117 18.89 -0.08 -5.94
CA LEU A 117 17.51 0.38 -5.89
C LEU A 117 16.63 -0.75 -6.42
N ASN A 118 16.17 -1.58 -5.49
CA ASN A 118 15.10 -2.53 -5.72
C ASN A 118 13.77 -1.79 -5.61
N GLY A 119 13.02 -1.74 -6.71
CA GLY A 119 11.76 -1.02 -6.77
C GLY A 119 10.73 -1.72 -7.65
N ILE A 120 9.60 -1.07 -7.85
CA ILE A 120 8.55 -1.53 -8.77
C ILE A 120 8.38 -0.49 -9.85
N VAL A 121 8.50 -0.91 -11.11
CA VAL A 121 8.27 -0.05 -12.26
C VAL A 121 6.90 -0.33 -12.85
N TYR A 122 6.17 0.74 -13.16
CA TYR A 122 4.88 0.68 -13.84
C TYR A 122 5.05 1.19 -15.26
N LEU A 123 4.64 0.39 -16.23
CA LEU A 123 4.82 0.68 -17.66
C LEU A 123 3.47 0.77 -18.38
N CYS A 124 3.33 1.81 -19.20
CA CYS A 124 2.25 1.90 -20.17
C CYS A 124 2.83 1.77 -21.58
N HIS A 125 2.68 0.59 -22.18
CA HIS A 125 3.14 0.33 -23.55
C HIS A 125 2.40 1.15 -24.61
N ASN A 126 1.12 1.48 -24.39
CA ASN A 126 0.35 2.26 -25.36
C ASN A 126 0.86 3.71 -25.47
N CYS A 127 1.36 4.28 -24.37
CA CYS A 127 1.80 5.68 -24.32
C CYS A 127 3.32 5.84 -24.24
N ASN A 128 4.08 4.72 -24.17
CA ASN A 128 5.52 4.68 -23.93
C ASN A 128 5.95 5.54 -22.74
N ILE A 129 5.22 5.40 -21.62
CA ILE A 129 5.54 6.10 -20.37
C ILE A 129 5.69 5.14 -19.19
N LYS A 130 6.39 5.60 -18.15
CA LYS A 130 6.73 4.83 -16.95
C LYS A 130 6.67 5.70 -15.69
N PHE A 131 6.60 5.06 -14.53
CA PHE A 131 7.12 5.65 -13.29
C PHE A 131 7.68 4.54 -12.40
N ILE A 132 8.57 4.89 -11.48
CA ILE A 132 9.25 3.95 -10.58
C ILE A 132 8.85 4.25 -9.15
N ASP A 133 8.34 3.24 -8.47
CA ASP A 133 8.19 3.25 -7.02
C ASP A 133 9.45 2.63 -6.40
N ALA A 134 10.36 3.52 -5.97
CA ALA A 134 11.65 3.14 -5.37
C ALA A 134 11.51 2.70 -3.90
N ARG A 135 10.35 2.88 -3.28
CA ARG A 135 10.04 2.42 -1.92
C ARG A 135 8.66 1.80 -1.96
N PRO A 136 8.55 0.55 -2.46
CA PRO A 136 7.26 -0.09 -2.64
C PRO A 136 6.50 -0.01 -1.32
N SER A 137 5.47 0.83 -1.32
CA SER A 137 4.64 1.05 -0.15
C SER A 137 3.85 -0.25 0.13
N ALA A 138 3.36 -0.43 1.37
CA ALA A 138 2.60 -1.62 1.76
C ALA A 138 1.36 -1.91 0.87
N CYS A 139 0.97 -0.93 0.05
CA CYS A 139 -0.15 -0.98 -0.90
C CYS A 139 0.23 -1.51 -2.30
N VAL A 140 1.48 -1.95 -2.51
CA VAL A 140 1.94 -2.44 -3.82
C VAL A 140 1.89 -3.96 -3.92
N ILE A 141 1.19 -4.47 -4.93
CA ILE A 141 1.30 -5.85 -5.40
C ILE A 141 1.63 -5.81 -6.89
N CYS A 142 2.79 -6.39 -7.22
CA CYS A 142 3.21 -6.65 -8.59
C CYS A 142 2.51 -7.84 -9.19
#